data_AF-A0A5C9DRK1-F1
#
_entry.id   AF-A0A5C9DRK1-F1
#
_cell.length_a   1.000
_cell.length_b   1.000
_cell.length_c   1.000
_cell.angle_alpha   90.00
_cell.angle_beta   90.00
_cell.angle_gamma   90.00
#
_symmetry.space_group_name_H-M   'P 1'
#
loop_
_entity.id
_entity.type
_entity.pdbx_description
1 polymer ?
#
loop_
_entity_poly.entity_id
_entity_poly.type
_entity_poly.pdbx_seq_one_letter_code
_entity_poly.pdbx_strand_id
1 'polypeptide(L)'
;MKVKKESIGYVVSFTFAVCLVFVLVLAVANQVTLSQVEANKRFASQLAVLKAFGLAKADAARAEVESAYASSVKELKAPEGVSAAYRAEIDGQSYLAVRITGAGLWGPITA
;
A
#
# COMPACT_ATOMS: atom_id res chain seq x y z
N MET A 1 1.65 5.62 -51.41
CA MET A 1 2.70 4.59 -51.21
C MET A 1 2.11 3.46 -50.36
N LYS A 2 1.96 2.24 -50.88
CA LYS A 2 1.41 1.11 -50.09
C LYS A 2 2.45 0.69 -49.05
N VAL A 3 2.12 0.82 -47.77
CA VAL A 3 2.99 0.35 -46.67
C VAL A 3 3.10 -1.17 -46.76
N LYS A 4 4.33 -1.69 -46.92
CA LYS A 4 4.59 -3.13 -46.91
C LYS A 4 4.54 -3.63 -45.46
N LYS A 5 3.37 -4.14 -45.05
CA LYS A 5 3.09 -4.60 -43.68
C LYS A 5 3.95 -5.78 -43.21
N GLU A 6 4.62 -6.47 -44.13
CA GLU A 6 5.56 -7.56 -43.84
C GLU A 6 7.03 -7.12 -43.80
N SER A 7 7.32 -5.83 -44.04
CA SER A 7 8.70 -5.34 -43.92
C SER A 7 9.15 -5.33 -42.47
N ILE A 8 10.38 -5.78 -42.23
CA ILE A 8 11.02 -5.77 -40.89
C ILE A 8 10.92 -4.37 -40.26
N GLY A 9 11.18 -3.31 -41.04
CA GLY A 9 11.09 -1.93 -40.57
C GLY A 9 9.69 -1.54 -40.08
N TYR A 10 8.63 -1.97 -40.79
CA TYR A 10 7.26 -1.72 -40.35
C TYR A 10 6.95 -2.45 -39.03
N VAL A 11 7.32 -3.73 -38.91
CA VAL A 11 7.06 -4.53 -37.69
C VAL A 11 7.77 -3.94 -36.48
N VAL A 12 9.03 -3.52 -36.64
CA VAL A 12 9.83 -2.89 -35.57
C VAL A 12 9.20 -1.57 -35.12
N SER A 13 8.90 -0.66 -36.06
CA SER A 13 8.30 0.63 -35.71
C SER A 13 6.90 0.49 -35.13
N PHE A 14 6.10 -0.45 -35.65
CA PHE A 14 4.76 -0.74 -35.12
C PHE A 14 4.85 -1.26 -33.68
N THR A 15 5.71 -2.24 -33.42
CA THR A 15 5.89 -2.81 -32.07
C THR A 15 6.40 -1.75 -31.11
N PHE A 16 7.38 -0.94 -31.52
CA PHE A 16 7.88 0.17 -30.71
C PHE A 16 6.76 1.16 -30.36
N ALA A 17 5.95 1.58 -31.33
CA ALA A 17 4.85 2.50 -31.10
C ALA A 17 3.81 1.92 -30.13
N VAL A 18 3.45 0.64 -30.30
CA VAL A 18 2.53 -0.04 -29.38
C VAL A 18 3.10 -0.09 -27.97
N CYS A 19 4.35 -0.53 -27.80
CA CYS A 19 5.03 -0.55 -26.50
C CYS A 19 5.07 0.84 -25.86
N LEU A 20 5.43 1.87 -26.64
CA LEU A 20 5.47 3.25 -26.17
C LEU A 20 4.10 3.70 -25.65
N VAL A 21 3.04 3.44 -26.39
CA VAL A 21 1.67 3.78 -25.96
C VAL A 21 1.31 3.08 -24.65
N PHE A 22 1.57 1.78 -24.53
CA PHE A 22 1.26 1.04 -23.29
C PHE A 22 2.06 1.56 -22.09
N VAL A 23 3.35 1.81 -22.26
CA VAL A 23 4.21 2.36 -21.19
C VAL A 23 3.72 3.73 -20.77
N LEU A 24 3.36 4.60 -21.72
CA LEU A 24 2.85 5.94 -21.41
C LEU A 24 1.52 5.87 -20.63
N VAL A 25 0.59 5.01 -21.05
CA VAL A 25 -0.68 4.81 -20.34
C VAL A 25 -0.45 4.30 -18.92
N LEU A 26 0.42 3.31 -18.74
CA LEU A 26 0.76 2.77 -17.42
C LEU A 26 1.44 3.82 -16.53
N ALA A 27 2.36 4.61 -17.08
CA ALA A 27 3.06 5.66 -16.35
C ALA A 27 2.08 6.72 -15.84
N VAL A 28 1.16 7.19 -16.70
CA VAL A 28 0.13 8.16 -16.31
C VAL A 28 -0.81 7.57 -15.25
N ALA A 29 -1.31 6.35 -15.46
CA ALA A 29 -2.19 5.69 -14.49
C ALA A 29 -1.51 5.52 -13.13
N ASN A 30 -0.24 5.10 -13.12
CA ASN A 30 0.54 4.97 -11.89
C ASN A 30 0.72 6.32 -11.19
N GLN A 31 1.12 7.36 -11.92
CA GLN A 31 1.37 8.67 -11.34
C GLN A 31 0.11 9.30 -10.74
N VAL A 32 -1.03 9.17 -11.42
CA VAL A 32 -2.32 9.72 -10.95
C VAL A 32 -2.86 8.96 -9.74
N THR A 33 -2.58 7.66 -9.64
CA THR A 33 -3.12 6.81 -8.57
C THR A 33 -2.19 6.68 -7.36
N LEU A 34 -0.92 7.03 -7.49
CA LEU A 34 0.10 6.86 -6.44
C LEU A 34 -0.35 7.43 -5.09
N SER A 35 -0.80 8.69 -5.07
CA SER A 35 -1.23 9.38 -3.85
C SER A 35 -2.42 8.68 -3.18
N GLN A 36 -3.38 8.21 -3.98
CA GLN A 36 -4.56 7.50 -3.50
C GLN A 36 -4.19 6.11 -2.97
N VAL A 37 -3.27 5.40 -3.63
CA VAL A 37 -2.77 4.12 -3.16
C VAL A 37 -2.03 4.29 -1.83
N GLU A 38 -1.17 5.30 -1.71
CA GLU A 38 -0.47 5.60 -0.47
C GLU A 38 -1.43 5.97 0.66
N ALA A 39 -2.41 6.82 0.37
CA ALA A 39 -3.45 7.19 1.32
C ALA A 39 -4.20 5.94 1.81
N ASN A 40 -4.60 5.06 0.90
CA ASN A 40 -5.34 3.85 1.27
C ASN A 40 -4.48 2.85 2.06
N LYS A 41 -3.19 2.71 1.70
CA LYS A 41 -2.24 1.89 2.47
C LYS A 41 -2.06 2.40 3.90
N ARG A 42 -1.92 3.72 4.08
CA ARG A 42 -1.81 4.34 5.41
C ARG A 42 -3.07 4.09 6.24
N PHE A 43 -4.24 4.35 5.68
CA PHE A 43 -5.51 4.11 6.35
C PHE A 43 -5.69 2.64 6.76
N ALA A 44 -5.45 1.70 5.84
CA ALA A 44 -5.55 0.27 6.12
C ALA A 44 -4.58 -0.16 7.24
N SER A 45 -3.35 0.36 7.22
CA SER A 45 -2.36 0.11 8.27
C SER A 45 -2.82 0.63 9.64
N GLN A 46 -3.28 1.87 9.72
CA GLN A 46 -3.75 2.47 10.97
C GLN A 46 -4.97 1.74 11.52
N LEU A 47 -5.92 1.40 10.64
CA LEU A 47 -7.10 0.62 11.01
C LEU A 47 -6.73 -0.77 11.53
N ALA A 48 -5.77 -1.46 10.89
CA ALA A 48 -5.31 -2.77 11.34
C ALA A 48 -4.69 -2.70 12.74
N VAL A 49 -3.85 -1.70 13.01
CA VAL A 49 -3.24 -1.51 14.33
C VAL A 49 -4.29 -1.19 15.39
N LEU A 50 -5.24 -0.28 15.11
CA LEU A 50 -6.33 0.01 16.05
C LEU A 50 -7.21 -1.21 16.31
N LYS A 51 -7.50 -2.02 15.27
CA LYS A 51 -8.24 -3.28 15.42
C LYS A 51 -7.48 -4.29 16.28
N ALA A 52 -6.16 -4.39 16.14
CA ALA A 52 -5.34 -5.27 16.98
C ALA A 52 -5.40 -4.87 18.46
N PHE A 53 -5.54 -3.57 18.75
CA PHE A 53 -5.77 -3.06 20.11
C PHE A 53 -7.25 -3.09 20.54
N GLY A 54 -8.18 -3.50 19.67
CA GLY A 54 -9.61 -3.48 19.97
C GLY A 54 -10.23 -2.07 20.01
N LEU A 55 -9.55 -1.07 19.46
CA LEU A 55 -9.90 0.36 19.53
C LEU A 55 -10.70 0.87 18.31
N ALA A 56 -10.92 0.05 17.28
CA ALA A 56 -11.65 0.46 16.08
C ALA A 56 -12.70 -0.57 15.63
N LYS A 57 -13.84 -0.05 15.16
CA LYS A 57 -14.90 -0.83 14.51
C LYS A 57 -14.55 -1.12 13.05
N ALA A 58 -15.21 -2.12 12.47
CA ALA A 58 -14.91 -2.58 11.11
C ALA A 58 -15.22 -1.54 10.02
N ASP A 59 -16.16 -0.64 10.32
CA ASP A 59 -16.78 0.37 9.46
C ASP A 59 -16.45 1.82 9.88
N ALA A 60 -15.43 2.00 10.74
CA ALA A 60 -15.03 3.31 11.23
C ALA A 60 -14.67 4.27 10.08
N ALA A 61 -15.12 5.52 10.19
CA ALA A 61 -14.87 6.53 9.16
C ALA A 61 -13.37 6.88 9.11
N ARG A 62 -12.89 7.25 7.93
CA ARG A 62 -11.46 7.52 7.71
C ARG A 62 -10.87 8.56 8.67
N ALA A 63 -11.58 9.66 8.88
CA ALA A 63 -11.16 10.73 9.79
C ALA A 63 -11.09 10.24 11.26
N GLU A 64 -12.01 9.36 11.66
CA GLU A 64 -12.03 8.80 13.02
C GLU A 64 -10.83 7.88 13.26
N VAL A 65 -10.50 7.03 12.28
CA VAL A 65 -9.32 6.15 12.34
C VAL A 65 -8.04 6.95 12.42
N GLU A 66 -7.89 7.98 11.59
CA GLU A 66 -6.70 8.84 11.58
C GLU A 66 -6.54 9.57 12.94
N SER A 67 -7.64 10.11 13.48
CA SER A 67 -7.63 10.78 14.79
C SER A 67 -7.33 9.82 15.94
N ALA A 68 -8.00 8.66 15.99
CA ALA A 68 -7.83 7.68 17.06
C ALA A 68 -6.42 7.06 17.05
N TYR A 69 -5.85 6.85 15.86
CA TYR A 69 -4.48 6.39 15.72
C TYR A 69 -3.50 7.41 16.29
N ALA A 70 -3.65 8.68 15.91
CA ALA A 70 -2.77 9.76 16.37
C ALA A 70 -2.85 10.00 17.88
N SER A 71 -4.02 9.83 18.51
CA SER A 71 -4.21 10.04 19.94
C SER A 71 -3.73 8.87 20.80
N SER A 72 -3.92 7.63 20.32
CA SER A 72 -3.89 6.44 21.18
C SER A 72 -2.73 5.50 20.89
N VAL A 73 -2.07 5.64 19.73
CA VAL A 73 -1.00 4.71 19.30
C VAL A 73 0.34 5.45 19.21
N LYS A 74 1.37 4.88 19.84
CA LYS A 74 2.77 5.30 19.70
C LYS A 74 3.54 4.26 18.90
N GLU A 75 4.10 4.68 17.78
CA GLU A 75 5.03 3.87 17.01
C GLU A 75 6.37 3.78 17.75
N LEU A 76 6.87 2.56 17.95
CA LEU A 76 8.17 2.32 18.55
C LEU A 76 9.20 2.16 17.43
N LYS A 77 10.32 2.89 17.54
CA LYS A 77 11.43 2.76 16.60
C LYS A 77 12.01 1.34 16.71
N ALA A 78 11.84 0.57 15.64
CA ALA A 78 12.51 -0.71 15.49
C ALA A 78 13.91 -0.48 14.89
N PRO A 79 14.96 -1.18 15.36
CA PRO A 79 16.23 -1.26 14.65
C PRO A 79 16.03 -1.75 13.21
N GLU A 80 16.98 -1.46 12.30
CA GLU A 80 16.91 -1.98 10.94
C GLU A 80 16.78 -3.51 10.94
N GLY A 81 15.83 -4.03 10.16
CA GLY A 81 15.53 -5.46 10.08
C GLY A 81 14.58 -6.00 11.16
N VAL A 82 14.11 -5.18 12.09
CA VAL A 82 13.10 -5.55 13.09
C VAL A 82 11.73 -5.04 12.67
N SER A 83 10.70 -5.88 12.82
CA SER A 83 9.34 -5.48 12.49
C SER A 83 8.85 -4.28 13.32
N ALA A 84 8.06 -3.41 12.69
CA ALA A 84 7.45 -2.27 13.37
C ALA A 84 6.64 -2.72 14.59
N ALA A 85 6.82 -2.02 15.71
CA ALA A 85 6.09 -2.26 16.94
C ALA A 85 5.30 -1.01 17.36
N TYR A 86 4.18 -1.21 18.04
CA TYR A 86 3.24 -0.18 18.44
C TYR A 86 2.90 -0.36 19.90
N ARG A 87 2.70 0.76 20.60
CA ARG A 87 2.23 0.79 21.98
C ARG A 87 0.93 1.58 22.06
N ALA A 88 -0.03 1.09 22.83
CA ALA A 88 -1.23 1.80 23.20
C ALA A 88 -1.51 1.64 24.70
N GLU A 89 -2.09 2.67 25.31
CA GLU A 89 -2.60 2.58 26.68
C GLU A 89 -4.11 2.41 26.65
N ILE A 90 -4.61 1.36 27.32
CA ILE A 90 -6.03 1.01 27.38
C ILE A 90 -6.34 0.72 28.85
N ASP A 91 -7.31 1.42 29.42
CA ASP A 91 -7.72 1.29 30.83
C ASP A 91 -6.54 1.38 31.83
N GLY A 92 -5.56 2.24 31.54
CA GLY A 92 -4.38 2.42 32.38
C GLY A 92 -3.31 1.32 32.26
N GLN A 93 -3.50 0.35 31.35
CA GLN A 93 -2.53 -0.69 31.06
C GLN A 93 -1.87 -0.45 29.70
N SER A 94 -0.55 -0.66 29.62
CA SER A 94 0.21 -0.51 28.39
C SER A 94 0.25 -1.83 27.63
N TYR A 95 -0.24 -1.82 26.39
CA TYR A 95 -0.21 -2.96 25.47
C TYR A 95 0.81 -2.76 24.35
N LEU A 96 1.35 -3.88 23.85
CA LEU A 96 2.30 -3.90 22.74
C LEU A 96 1.72 -4.71 21.58
N ALA A 97 1.77 -4.16 20.38
CA ALA A 97 1.50 -4.88 19.14
C ALA A 97 2.75 -4.89 18.27
N VAL A 98 2.97 -5.96 17.52
CA VAL A 98 4.11 -6.11 16.61
C VAL A 98 3.57 -6.52 15.25
N ARG A 99 4.04 -5.85 14.20
CA ARG A 99 3.74 -6.22 12.83
C ARG A 99 4.49 -7.51 12.49
N ILE A 100 3.83 -8.49 11.91
CA ILE A 100 4.46 -9.73 11.45
C ILE A 100 4.12 -9.92 9.99
N THR A 101 5.14 -10.12 9.15
CA THR A 101 4.96 -10.46 7.74
C THR A 101 5.54 -11.85 7.49
N GLY A 102 4.71 -12.78 7.03
CA GLY A 102 5.10 -14.15 6.72
C GLY A 102 4.69 -14.54 5.29
N ALA A 103 5.24 -15.65 4.79
CA ALA A 103 4.85 -16.19 3.49
C ALA A 103 3.44 -16.81 3.57
N GLY A 104 2.56 -16.40 2.65
CA GLY A 104 1.26 -17.04 2.42
C GLY A 104 1.24 -17.81 1.09
N LEU A 105 0.08 -18.40 0.77
CA LEU A 105 -0.09 -19.23 -0.42
C LEU A 105 0.10 -18.46 -1.74
N TRP A 106 -0.32 -17.19 -1.78
CA TRP A 106 -0.34 -16.35 -2.99
C TRP A 106 0.45 -15.05 -2.84
N GLY A 107 1.20 -14.92 -1.76
CA GLY A 107 1.89 -13.69 -1.39
C GLY A 107 2.03 -13.55 0.12
N PRO A 108 2.74 -12.51 0.58
CA PRO A 108 2.96 -12.29 2.00
C PRO A 108 1.65 -11.96 2.73
N ILE A 109 1.50 -12.49 3.94
CA ILE A 109 0.44 -12.14 4.89
C ILE A 109 1.06 -11.22 5.94
N THR A 110 0.47 -10.05 6.14
CA THR A 110 0.88 -9.12 7.19
C THR A 110 -0.22 -9.00 8.23
N ALA A 111 0.12 -9.25 9.49
CA ALA A 111 -0.74 -9.11 10.67
C ALA A 111 -0.14 -8.10 11.65
#